data_AF-A0A2N2WCD5-F1
#
_entry.id   AF-A0A2N2WCD5-F1
#
_cell.length_a   1.000
_cell.length_b   1.000
_cell.length_c   1.000
_cell.angle_alpha   90.00
_cell.angle_beta   90.00
_cell.angle_gamma   90.00
#
_symmetry.space_group_name_H-M   'P 1'
#
loop_
_entity.id
_entity.type
_entity.pdbx_description
1 polymer ?
#
loop_
_entity_poly.entity_id
_entity_poly.type
_entity_poly.pdbx_seq_one_letter_code
_entity_poly.pdbx_strand_id
1 'polypeptide(L)'
;MPTLLSLFDYTGNWALPYAEHGWNVILWDIKHQADYCELFSDINDASADYFYEYIFDNFGTVDGIIAAPPCTDFAASGAQWWPEKDKAGQTAISVEYVLQTLRIVDLCRPWFWAMENPVGRINKFFPMLGKPWYFQPYWFGDAYTKKTGLWGRFVKPAPSNIVEPIMFTTKDGKRGSYQWAKLGGKSEKTKTLRSATPMGFADAFYKANHFTHQWRLIRNRAFLRTLSINK
;
A
#
# COMPACT_ATOMS: atom_id res chain seq x y z
N MET A 1 13.89 12.64 12.45
CA MET A 1 12.41 12.53 12.31
C MET A 1 12.14 11.24 11.56
N PRO A 2 11.13 10.44 11.91
CA PRO A 2 10.85 9.22 11.14
C PRO A 2 10.36 9.54 9.73
N THR A 3 10.71 8.70 8.76
CA THR A 3 10.34 8.90 7.35
C THR A 3 9.47 7.77 6.84
N LEU A 4 8.34 8.12 6.21
CA LEU A 4 7.43 7.21 5.53
C LEU A 4 7.57 7.38 4.01
N LEU A 5 7.78 6.27 3.32
CA LEU A 5 7.67 6.20 1.87
C LEU A 5 6.33 5.58 1.48
N SER A 6 5.51 6.32 0.74
CA SER A 6 4.18 5.91 0.26
C SER A 6 4.20 5.70 -1.25
N LEU A 7 4.18 4.44 -1.68
CA LEU A 7 4.31 4.03 -3.08
C LEU A 7 2.94 3.85 -3.73
N PHE A 8 2.78 4.35 -4.95
CA PHE A 8 1.55 4.33 -5.75
C PHE A 8 0.37 5.07 -5.07
N ASP A 9 0.66 6.06 -4.23
CA ASP A 9 -0.35 6.79 -3.47
C ASP A 9 -0.54 8.20 -4.00
N TYR A 10 -1.23 8.31 -5.13
CA TYR A 10 -1.62 9.61 -5.68
C TYR A 10 -2.42 10.48 -4.69
N THR A 11 -3.28 9.87 -3.87
CA THR A 11 -4.20 10.60 -3.00
C THR A 11 -3.55 11.10 -1.72
N GLY A 12 -2.51 10.42 -1.25
CA GLY A 12 -1.89 10.65 0.05
C GLY A 12 -2.74 10.21 1.24
N ASN A 13 -3.96 9.67 1.04
CA ASN A 13 -4.87 9.34 2.15
C ASN A 13 -4.25 8.39 3.18
N TRP A 14 -3.49 7.39 2.73
CA TRP A 14 -2.89 6.42 3.66
C TRP A 14 -1.73 7.04 4.43
N ALA A 15 -1.00 7.96 3.81
CA ALA A 15 0.13 8.66 4.40
C ALA A 15 -0.26 9.88 5.25
N LEU A 16 -1.44 10.46 5.02
CA LEU A 16 -1.88 11.73 5.64
C LEU A 16 -1.76 11.71 7.18
N PRO A 17 -2.20 10.67 7.90
CA PRO A 17 -2.08 10.66 9.36
C PRO A 17 -0.61 10.68 9.85
N TYR A 18 0.33 10.17 9.05
CA TYR A 18 1.76 10.27 9.38
C TYR A 18 2.27 11.70 9.21
N ALA A 19 1.90 12.38 8.12
CA ALA A 19 2.27 13.77 7.85
C ALA A 19 1.72 14.71 8.95
N GLU A 20 0.44 14.55 9.32
CA GLU A 20 -0.21 15.35 10.37
C GLU A 20 0.45 15.19 11.75
N HIS A 21 1.16 14.08 11.97
CA HIS A 21 1.89 13.81 13.20
C HIS A 21 3.41 13.96 13.05
N GLY A 22 3.85 14.73 12.07
CA GLY A 22 5.23 15.19 11.94
C GLY A 22 6.22 14.13 11.47
N TRP A 23 5.78 13.14 10.68
CA TRP A 23 6.69 12.30 9.91
C TRP A 23 7.09 13.03 8.63
N ASN A 24 8.32 12.77 8.15
CA ASN A 24 8.63 13.05 6.76
C ASN A 24 7.81 12.08 5.90
N VAL A 25 7.04 12.60 4.94
CA VAL A 25 6.23 11.77 4.04
C VAL A 25 6.67 12.00 2.61
N ILE A 26 7.04 10.93 1.93
CA ILE A 26 7.42 10.91 0.53
C ILE A 26 6.33 10.15 -0.21
N LEU A 27 5.52 10.87 -0.97
CA LEU A 27 4.53 10.27 -1.87
C LEU A 27 5.19 10.02 -3.22
N TRP A 28 5.07 8.80 -3.73
CA TRP A 28 5.62 8.43 -5.03
C TRP A 28 4.53 7.79 -5.88
N ASP A 29 4.00 8.55 -6.83
CA ASP A 29 3.02 8.09 -7.82
C ASP A 29 3.31 8.74 -9.17
N ILE A 30 3.10 8.00 -10.26
CA ILE A 30 3.34 8.46 -11.63
C ILE A 30 2.48 9.70 -12.01
N LYS A 31 1.41 9.96 -11.27
CA LYS A 31 0.53 11.11 -11.46
C LYS A 31 1.00 12.38 -10.74
N HIS A 32 1.99 12.29 -9.85
CA HIS A 32 2.62 13.47 -9.27
C HIS A 32 3.56 14.10 -10.30
N GLN A 33 3.68 15.43 -10.30
CA GLN A 33 4.63 16.14 -11.15
C GLN A 33 6.02 15.93 -10.56
N ALA A 34 6.65 14.80 -10.92
CA ALA A 34 7.89 14.31 -10.34
C ALA A 34 7.85 14.20 -8.79
N ASP A 35 8.75 13.39 -8.24
CA ASP A 35 8.91 13.27 -6.79
C ASP A 35 9.48 14.58 -6.17
N TYR A 36 9.76 14.55 -4.86
CA TYR A 36 10.38 15.66 -4.13
C TYR A 36 11.72 16.15 -4.73
N CYS A 37 12.31 15.37 -5.64
CA CYS A 37 13.62 15.59 -6.25
C CYS A 37 13.54 15.78 -7.78
N GLU A 38 12.35 15.99 -8.34
CA GLU A 38 12.07 16.34 -9.75
C GLU A 38 12.59 15.36 -10.83
N LEU A 39 13.05 14.17 -10.45
CA LEU A 39 13.78 13.29 -11.37
C LEU A 39 12.94 12.12 -11.90
N PHE A 40 12.09 11.52 -11.06
CA PHE A 40 11.33 10.33 -11.44
C PHE A 40 9.90 10.35 -10.90
N SER A 41 9.00 9.71 -11.64
CA SER A 41 7.59 9.55 -11.24
C SER A 41 7.16 8.08 -11.22
N ASP A 42 7.85 7.20 -11.95
CA ASP A 42 7.64 5.77 -11.92
C ASP A 42 8.61 5.11 -10.93
N ILE A 43 8.10 4.24 -10.05
CA ILE A 43 8.93 3.54 -9.06
C ILE A 43 9.94 2.57 -9.71
N ASN A 44 9.72 2.17 -10.96
CA ASN A 44 10.64 1.32 -11.72
C ASN A 44 11.90 2.08 -12.14
N ASP A 45 11.89 3.40 -12.08
CA ASP A 45 13.09 4.22 -12.28
C ASP A 45 13.97 4.28 -11.02
N ALA A 46 13.47 3.77 -9.88
CA ALA A 46 14.23 3.77 -8.65
C ALA A 46 15.47 2.88 -8.73
N SER A 47 16.61 3.45 -8.34
CA SER A 47 17.90 2.77 -8.21
C SER A 47 18.44 2.90 -6.79
N ALA A 48 19.45 2.08 -6.44
CA ALA A 48 20.13 2.22 -5.16
C ALA A 48 20.78 3.61 -5.03
N ASP A 49 21.44 4.09 -6.08
CA ASP A 49 22.10 5.41 -6.11
C ASP A 49 21.09 6.53 -5.84
N TYR A 50 19.92 6.47 -6.49
CA TYR A 50 18.84 7.43 -6.23
C TYR A 50 18.43 7.43 -4.75
N PHE A 51 18.27 6.24 -4.15
CA PHE A 51 17.90 6.14 -2.73
C PHE A 51 18.97 6.71 -1.81
N TYR A 52 20.26 6.49 -2.09
CA TYR A 52 21.32 7.09 -1.29
C TYR A 52 21.34 8.62 -1.41
N GLU A 53 21.37 9.13 -2.64
CA GLU A 53 21.55 10.56 -2.93
C GLU A 53 20.33 11.40 -2.54
N TYR A 54 19.12 10.91 -2.81
CA TYR A 54 17.90 11.73 -2.69
C TYR A 54 17.09 11.40 -1.44
N ILE A 55 17.13 10.16 -0.94
CA ILE A 55 16.35 9.77 0.23
C ILE A 55 17.22 9.73 1.50
N PHE A 56 18.33 8.99 1.49
CA PHE A 56 19.12 8.79 2.70
C PHE A 56 19.96 10.02 3.07
N ASP A 57 20.54 10.73 2.11
CA ASP A 57 21.30 11.95 2.41
C ASP A 57 20.40 13.07 2.95
N ASN A 58 19.13 13.15 2.53
CA ASN A 58 18.19 14.18 2.98
C ASN A 58 17.44 13.80 4.27
N PHE A 59 17.08 12.52 4.45
CA PHE A 59 16.19 12.08 5.53
C PHE A 59 16.80 11.03 6.48
N GLY A 60 18.00 10.53 6.17
CA GLY A 60 18.70 9.49 6.91
C GLY A 60 18.19 8.08 6.59
N THR A 61 17.02 7.73 7.11
CA THR A 61 16.44 6.38 6.96
C THR A 61 14.99 6.43 6.51
N VAL A 62 14.54 5.35 5.85
CA VAL A 62 13.12 5.06 5.65
C VAL A 62 12.66 4.13 6.78
N ASP A 63 11.73 4.62 7.60
CA ASP A 63 11.27 3.94 8.81
C ASP A 63 9.96 3.18 8.60
N GLY A 64 9.17 3.57 7.61
CA GLY A 64 7.94 2.88 7.20
C GLY A 64 7.77 2.89 5.69
N ILE A 65 7.20 1.82 5.15
CA ILE A 65 6.78 1.75 3.74
C ILE A 65 5.31 1.33 3.66
N ILE A 66 4.50 2.09 2.95
CA ILE A 66 3.16 1.67 2.55
C ILE A 66 3.09 1.70 1.03
N ALA A 67 2.45 0.70 0.43
CA ALA A 67 2.40 0.57 -1.02
C ALA A 67 1.02 0.09 -1.46
N ALA A 68 0.43 0.75 -2.46
CA ALA A 68 -0.84 0.36 -3.07
C ALA A 68 -0.68 0.08 -4.58
N PRO A 69 0.13 -0.94 -4.96
CA PRO A 69 0.46 -1.20 -6.36
C PRO A 69 -0.79 -1.41 -7.22
N PRO A 70 -0.70 -1.14 -8.54
CA PRO A 70 -1.82 -1.28 -9.45
C PRO A 70 -2.58 -2.60 -9.29
N CYS A 71 -3.85 -2.50 -8.89
CA CYS A 71 -4.69 -3.67 -8.61
C CYS A 71 -5.38 -4.27 -9.85
N THR A 72 -5.32 -3.58 -10.99
CA THR A 72 -6.11 -3.87 -12.20
C THR A 72 -5.90 -5.29 -12.74
N ASP A 73 -4.72 -5.86 -12.56
CA ASP A 73 -4.35 -7.18 -13.11
C ASP A 73 -4.38 -8.31 -12.08
N PHE A 74 -4.61 -7.96 -10.82
CA PHE A 74 -4.64 -8.92 -9.72
C PHE A 74 -6.02 -9.07 -9.08
N ALA A 75 -6.82 -8.01 -9.02
CA ALA A 75 -8.11 -8.01 -8.34
C ALA A 75 -9.15 -8.92 -9.01
N ALA A 76 -9.88 -9.71 -8.22
CA ALA A 76 -10.88 -10.68 -8.68
C ALA A 76 -12.06 -10.01 -9.40
N SER A 77 -12.35 -8.74 -9.12
CA SER A 77 -13.36 -7.96 -9.85
C SER A 77 -13.05 -7.81 -11.35
N GLY A 78 -11.78 -7.99 -11.74
CA GLY A 78 -11.32 -7.98 -13.12
C GLY A 78 -11.11 -9.37 -13.74
N ALA A 79 -11.51 -10.46 -13.07
CA ALA A 79 -11.06 -11.82 -13.42
C ALA A 79 -11.38 -12.24 -14.87
N GLN A 80 -12.53 -11.80 -15.39
CA GLN A 80 -12.95 -12.07 -16.76
C GLN A 80 -12.00 -11.52 -17.84
N TRP A 81 -11.15 -10.54 -17.50
CA TRP A 81 -10.20 -9.91 -18.43
C TRP A 81 -8.77 -10.41 -18.28
N TRP A 82 -8.52 -11.32 -17.33
CA TRP A 82 -7.18 -11.82 -17.05
C TRP A 82 -6.53 -12.53 -18.24
N PRO A 83 -7.21 -13.41 -19.00
CA PRO A 83 -6.60 -14.09 -20.14
C PRO A 83 -6.04 -13.12 -21.19
N GLU A 84 -6.81 -12.07 -21.52
CA GLU A 84 -6.41 -11.06 -22.49
C GLU A 84 -5.22 -10.23 -21.98
N LYS A 85 -5.23 -9.85 -20.71
CA LYS A 85 -4.16 -9.08 -20.06
C LYS A 85 -2.86 -9.86 -19.94
N ASP A 86 -2.97 -11.15 -19.61
CA ASP A 86 -1.83 -12.07 -19.54
C ASP A 86 -1.21 -12.23 -20.93
N LYS A 87 -2.03 -12.46 -21.96
CA LYS A 87 -1.57 -12.55 -23.36
C LYS A 87 -0.93 -11.25 -23.87
N ALA A 88 -1.45 -10.10 -23.43
CA ALA A 88 -0.93 -8.78 -23.81
C ALA A 88 0.32 -8.34 -23.01
N GLY A 89 0.80 -9.14 -22.05
CA GLY A 89 1.97 -8.79 -21.22
C GLY A 89 1.69 -7.74 -20.13
N GLN A 90 0.47 -7.23 -20.00
CA GLN A 90 0.12 -6.21 -18.99
C GLN A 90 0.34 -6.73 -17.57
N THR A 91 -0.03 -7.98 -17.32
CA THR A 91 0.19 -8.61 -16.01
C THR A 91 1.67 -8.71 -15.65
N ALA A 92 2.56 -8.90 -16.62
CA ALA A 92 4.00 -8.96 -16.37
C ALA A 92 4.55 -7.60 -15.88
N ILE A 93 4.05 -6.49 -16.43
CA ILE A 93 4.37 -5.14 -15.96
C ILE A 93 3.89 -4.94 -14.52
N SER A 94 2.65 -5.34 -14.21
CA SER A 94 2.11 -5.27 -12.85
C SER A 94 2.86 -6.18 -11.86
N VAL A 95 3.41 -7.31 -12.33
CA VAL A 95 4.30 -8.16 -11.54
C VAL A 95 5.60 -7.44 -11.21
N GLU A 96 6.19 -6.72 -12.17
CA GLU A 96 7.42 -5.96 -11.95
C GLU A 96 7.23 -4.85 -10.89
N TYR A 97 6.10 -4.14 -10.90
CA TYR A 97 5.78 -3.16 -9.85
C TYR A 97 5.80 -3.74 -8.43
N VAL A 98 5.28 -4.96 -8.28
CA VAL A 98 5.32 -5.66 -6.99
C VAL A 98 6.75 -6.08 -6.64
N LEU A 99 7.52 -6.61 -7.60
CA LEU A 99 8.92 -6.97 -7.37
C LEU A 99 9.75 -5.76 -6.98
N GLN A 100 9.59 -4.64 -7.68
CA GLN A 100 10.29 -3.39 -7.40
C GLN A 100 9.95 -2.86 -6.00
N THR A 101 8.67 -2.93 -5.60
CA THR A 101 8.25 -2.64 -4.22
C THR A 101 9.03 -3.47 -3.20
N LEU A 102 9.17 -4.78 -3.45
CA LEU A 102 9.90 -5.68 -2.56
C LEU A 102 11.41 -5.39 -2.53
N ARG A 103 12.01 -4.99 -3.66
CA ARG A 103 13.41 -4.55 -3.71
C ARG A 103 13.63 -3.28 -2.89
N ILE A 104 12.74 -2.30 -3.00
CA ILE A 104 12.78 -1.07 -2.19
C ILE A 104 12.66 -1.39 -0.70
N VAL A 105 11.75 -2.31 -0.33
CA VAL A 105 11.62 -2.78 1.06
C VAL A 105 12.90 -3.43 1.57
N ASP A 106 13.55 -4.26 0.76
CA ASP A 106 14.81 -4.93 1.12
C ASP A 106 15.97 -3.94 1.27
N LEU A 107 16.06 -2.94 0.39
CA LEU A 107 17.05 -1.87 0.46
C LEU A 107 16.87 -1.03 1.73
N CYS A 108 15.65 -0.58 2.00
CA CYS A 108 15.35 0.35 3.09
C CYS A 108 15.35 -0.30 4.48
N ARG A 109 14.97 -1.59 4.55
CA ARG A 109 14.76 -2.33 5.82
C ARG A 109 13.96 -1.50 6.86
N PRO A 110 12.75 -1.04 6.51
CA PRO A 110 11.96 -0.17 7.37
C PRO A 110 11.51 -0.91 8.63
N TRP A 111 11.04 -0.22 9.65
CA TRP A 111 10.47 -0.85 10.84
C TRP A 111 9.27 -1.70 10.48
N PHE A 112 8.34 -1.11 9.72
CA PHE A 112 7.18 -1.78 9.17
C PHE A 112 7.09 -1.57 7.66
N TRP A 113 6.42 -2.50 7.00
CA TRP A 113 5.94 -2.28 5.64
C TRP A 113 4.60 -2.98 5.40
N ALA A 114 3.75 -2.39 4.57
CA ALA A 114 2.51 -3.00 4.12
C ALA A 114 2.27 -2.74 2.64
N MET A 115 1.91 -3.79 1.91
CA MET A 115 1.46 -3.71 0.52
C MET A 115 -0.03 -4.04 0.45
N GLU A 116 -0.82 -3.19 -0.19
CA GLU A 116 -2.26 -3.31 -0.36
C GLU A 116 -2.63 -3.88 -1.73
N ASN A 117 -3.61 -4.77 -1.72
CA ASN A 117 -4.32 -5.12 -2.94
C ASN A 117 -5.72 -5.67 -2.60
N PRO A 118 -6.75 -5.38 -3.40
CA PRO A 118 -8.03 -6.07 -3.31
C PRO A 118 -7.89 -7.60 -3.41
N VAL A 119 -8.91 -8.33 -2.94
CA VAL A 119 -8.97 -9.79 -3.08
C VAL A 119 -8.76 -10.20 -4.54
N GLY A 120 -7.89 -11.18 -4.77
CA GLY A 120 -7.47 -11.50 -6.13
C GLY A 120 -6.42 -12.61 -6.23
N ARG A 121 -5.63 -12.56 -7.30
CA ARG A 121 -4.65 -13.58 -7.69
C ARG A 121 -3.19 -13.21 -7.39
N ILE A 122 -2.91 -12.14 -6.65
CA ILE A 122 -1.52 -11.70 -6.39
C ILE A 122 -0.66 -12.82 -5.77
N ASN A 123 -1.22 -13.60 -4.83
CA ASN A 123 -0.55 -14.76 -4.22
C ASN A 123 -0.19 -15.88 -5.20
N LYS A 124 -0.82 -15.96 -6.38
CA LYS A 124 -0.43 -16.92 -7.43
C LYS A 124 0.95 -16.58 -7.99
N PHE A 125 1.26 -15.28 -8.10
CA PHE A 125 2.55 -14.80 -8.60
C PHE A 125 3.59 -14.67 -7.48
N PHE A 126 3.14 -14.39 -6.26
CA PHE A 126 4.02 -14.13 -5.12
C PHE A 126 3.67 -15.01 -3.91
N PRO A 127 3.88 -16.34 -3.99
CA PRO A 127 3.56 -17.25 -2.89
C PRO A 127 4.35 -16.95 -1.61
N MET A 128 5.56 -16.37 -1.74
CA MET A 128 6.41 -15.96 -0.62
C MET A 128 5.81 -14.87 0.27
N LEU A 129 4.82 -14.11 -0.20
CA LEU A 129 4.13 -13.11 0.63
C LEU A 129 3.28 -13.74 1.74
N GLY A 130 2.96 -15.05 1.63
CA GLY A 130 2.09 -15.72 2.58
C GLY A 130 0.66 -15.21 2.56
N LYS A 131 -0.11 -15.52 3.62
CA LYS A 131 -1.53 -15.14 3.68
C LYS A 131 -1.69 -13.64 3.99
N PRO A 132 -2.51 -12.90 3.22
CA PRO A 132 -2.83 -11.52 3.58
C PRO A 132 -3.63 -11.46 4.88
N TRP A 133 -3.52 -10.33 5.57
CA TRP A 133 -4.55 -9.91 6.50
C TRP A 133 -5.60 -9.10 5.76
N TYR A 134 -6.87 -9.45 5.91
CA TYR A 134 -7.97 -8.75 5.24
C TYR A 134 -8.60 -7.73 6.15
N PHE A 135 -8.96 -6.58 5.59
CA PHE A 135 -9.80 -5.60 6.24
C PHE A 135 -10.98 -5.14 5.39
N GLN A 136 -11.90 -4.42 6.02
CA GLN A 136 -13.01 -3.73 5.38
C GLN A 136 -13.05 -2.28 5.83
N PRO A 137 -13.39 -1.31 4.95
CA PRO A 137 -13.53 0.09 5.32
C PRO A 137 -14.52 0.32 6.47
N TYR A 138 -15.64 -0.39 6.45
CA TYR A 138 -16.68 -0.25 7.48
C TYR A 138 -16.25 -0.69 8.88
N TRP A 139 -15.10 -1.37 9.05
CA TRP A 139 -14.52 -1.66 10.36
C TRP A 139 -13.94 -0.42 11.05
N PHE A 140 -13.73 0.66 10.28
CA PHE A 140 -13.03 1.86 10.70
C PHE A 140 -13.82 3.15 10.42
N GLY A 141 -15.11 3.05 10.10
CA GLY A 141 -16.02 4.21 9.99
C GLY A 141 -16.44 4.58 8.57
N ASP A 142 -15.85 3.95 7.56
CA ASP A 142 -16.17 4.17 6.16
C ASP A 142 -17.29 3.22 5.71
N ALA A 143 -18.53 3.72 5.57
CA ALA A 143 -19.75 2.90 5.37
C ALA A 143 -19.91 2.23 3.99
N TYR A 144 -18.90 1.50 3.53
CA TYR A 144 -18.93 0.66 2.33
C TYR A 144 -18.06 -0.59 2.48
N THR A 145 -18.29 -1.57 1.60
CA THR A 145 -17.47 -2.78 1.53
C THR A 145 -16.43 -2.67 0.41
N LYS A 146 -15.21 -3.06 0.75
CA LYS A 146 -14.06 -3.21 -0.15
C LYS A 146 -13.10 -4.14 0.57
N LYS A 147 -13.31 -5.46 0.42
CA LYS A 147 -12.44 -6.45 1.07
C LYS A 147 -11.05 -6.33 0.46
N THR A 148 -10.11 -5.89 1.25
CA THR A 148 -8.75 -5.59 0.83
C THR A 148 -7.76 -6.40 1.65
N GLY A 149 -6.75 -6.97 0.99
CA GLY A 149 -5.65 -7.69 1.62
C GLY A 149 -4.43 -6.80 1.83
N LEU A 150 -3.74 -7.02 2.94
CA LEU A 150 -2.44 -6.45 3.25
C LEU A 150 -1.40 -7.56 3.45
N TRP A 151 -0.24 -7.40 2.83
CA TRP A 151 0.95 -8.22 3.02
C TRP A 151 2.07 -7.40 3.64
N GLY A 152 2.94 -8.02 4.41
CA GLY A 152 4.16 -7.40 4.93
C GLY A 152 4.36 -7.57 6.43
N ARG A 153 5.23 -6.74 7.01
CA ARG A 153 5.53 -6.71 8.45
C ARG A 153 4.93 -5.44 9.04
N PHE A 154 3.78 -5.56 9.69
CA PHE A 154 3.09 -4.45 10.33
C PHE A 154 2.21 -4.95 11.48
N VAL A 155 1.84 -4.05 12.38
CA VAL A 155 0.83 -4.29 13.41
C VAL A 155 -0.55 -4.12 12.78
N LYS A 156 -1.36 -5.17 12.85
CA LYS A 156 -2.73 -5.19 12.30
C LYS A 156 -3.62 -4.33 13.20
N PRO A 157 -4.23 -3.25 12.71
CA PRO A 157 -5.14 -2.47 13.53
C PRO A 157 -6.40 -3.29 13.85
N ALA A 158 -6.83 -3.26 15.10
CA ALA A 158 -8.13 -3.82 15.49
C ALA A 158 -9.26 -2.92 14.96
N PRO A 159 -10.40 -3.49 14.52
CA PRO A 159 -11.60 -2.71 14.23
C PRO A 159 -11.92 -1.76 15.39
N SER A 160 -12.11 -0.48 15.09
CA SER A 160 -12.21 0.59 16.10
C SER A 160 -13.46 1.46 15.94
N ASN A 161 -14.12 1.42 14.79
CA ASN A 161 -15.33 2.20 14.51
C ASN A 161 -16.19 1.45 13.50
N ILE A 162 -16.88 0.40 13.95
CA ILE A 162 -17.68 -0.45 13.07
C ILE A 162 -18.99 0.26 12.73
N VAL A 163 -19.24 0.45 11.43
CA VAL A 163 -20.48 1.05 10.90
C VAL A 163 -21.17 0.08 9.93
N GLU A 164 -22.48 0.24 9.76
CA GLU A 164 -23.24 -0.55 8.78
C GLU A 164 -22.89 -0.09 7.34
N PRO A 165 -22.51 -1.01 6.43
CA PRO A 165 -22.18 -0.64 5.07
C PRO A 165 -23.45 -0.26 4.28
N ILE A 166 -23.40 0.88 3.60
CA ILE A 166 -24.47 1.33 2.73
C ILE A 166 -24.46 0.49 1.45
N MET A 167 -25.60 -0.12 1.15
CA MET A 167 -25.82 -0.93 -0.04
C MET A 167 -26.74 -0.20 -1.02
N PHE A 168 -26.42 -0.30 -2.30
CA PHE A 168 -27.16 0.32 -3.39
C PHE A 168 -27.85 -0.75 -4.22
N THR A 169 -29.08 -0.47 -4.63
CA THR A 169 -29.87 -1.31 -5.52
C THR A 169 -29.99 -0.63 -6.88
N THR A 170 -29.61 -1.31 -7.96
CA THR A 170 -29.78 -0.80 -9.32
C THR A 170 -31.24 -0.94 -9.78
N LYS A 171 -31.59 -0.29 -10.90
CA LYS A 171 -32.93 -0.42 -11.51
C LYS A 171 -33.32 -1.87 -11.79
N ASP A 172 -32.34 -2.72 -12.11
CA ASP A 172 -32.54 -4.15 -12.38
C ASP A 172 -32.55 -5.02 -11.11
N GLY A 173 -32.68 -4.42 -9.92
CA GLY A 173 -32.78 -5.12 -8.64
C GLY A 173 -31.46 -5.68 -8.09
N LYS A 174 -30.32 -5.47 -8.77
CA LYS A 174 -29.01 -5.93 -8.29
C LYS A 174 -28.54 -5.05 -7.13
N ARG A 175 -28.14 -5.69 -6.03
CA ARG A 175 -27.64 -5.01 -4.83
C ARG A 175 -26.11 -5.13 -4.72
N GLY A 176 -25.43 -4.02 -4.42
CA GLY A 176 -23.98 -4.01 -4.24
C GLY A 176 -23.48 -2.79 -3.47
N SER A 177 -22.17 -2.73 -3.23
CA SER A 177 -21.57 -1.62 -2.48
C SER A 177 -21.50 -0.34 -3.29
N TYR A 178 -21.23 0.79 -2.62
CA TYR A 178 -20.93 2.07 -3.27
C TYR A 178 -19.90 1.95 -4.40
N GLN A 179 -18.82 1.18 -4.17
CA GLN A 179 -17.74 0.97 -5.12
C GLN A 179 -18.23 0.33 -6.43
N TRP A 180 -19.11 -0.68 -6.34
CA TRP A 180 -19.68 -1.33 -7.52
C TRP A 180 -20.78 -0.48 -8.17
N ALA A 181 -21.66 0.12 -7.38
CA ALA A 181 -22.87 0.78 -7.87
C ALA A 181 -22.64 2.18 -8.43
N LYS A 182 -21.64 2.92 -7.91
CA LYS A 182 -21.42 4.34 -8.22
C LYS A 182 -20.07 4.62 -8.88
N LEU A 183 -19.08 3.74 -8.71
CA LEU A 183 -17.73 3.93 -9.22
C LEU A 183 -17.40 3.00 -10.41
N GLY A 184 -18.40 2.67 -11.23
CA GLY A 184 -18.20 2.00 -12.51
C GLY A 184 -17.57 2.91 -13.58
N GLY A 185 -16.94 2.32 -14.59
CA GLY A 185 -16.42 3.04 -15.76
C GLY A 185 -14.91 3.26 -15.79
N LYS A 186 -14.46 3.97 -16.83
CA LYS A 186 -13.04 4.12 -17.19
C LYS A 186 -12.45 5.51 -16.88
N SER A 187 -13.25 6.44 -16.35
CA SER A 187 -12.77 7.80 -16.07
C SER A 187 -11.67 7.80 -15.01
N GLU A 188 -10.70 8.71 -15.15
CA GLU A 188 -9.56 8.79 -14.25
C GLU A 188 -9.97 9.21 -12.83
N LYS A 189 -10.98 10.09 -12.73
CA LYS A 189 -11.64 10.44 -11.47
C LYS A 189 -12.21 9.21 -10.77
N THR A 190 -12.93 8.36 -11.51
CA THR A 190 -13.51 7.13 -10.96
C THR A 190 -12.45 6.12 -10.53
N LYS A 191 -11.34 5.99 -11.27
CA LYS A 191 -10.23 5.13 -10.87
C LYS A 191 -9.60 5.63 -9.56
N THR A 192 -9.34 6.93 -9.47
CA THR A 192 -8.78 7.58 -8.28
C THR A 192 -9.66 7.38 -7.05
N LEU A 193 -10.99 7.57 -7.16
CA LEU A 193 -11.92 7.33 -6.05
C LEU A 193 -11.98 5.87 -5.60
N ARG A 194 -11.72 4.91 -6.50
CA ARG A 194 -11.68 3.48 -6.15
C ARG A 194 -10.36 3.09 -5.50
N SER A 195 -9.27 3.73 -5.88
CA SER A 195 -7.93 3.43 -5.34
C SER A 195 -7.65 4.17 -4.04
N ALA A 196 -8.32 5.29 -3.77
CA ALA A 196 -8.19 6.05 -2.53
C ALA A 196 -8.33 5.14 -1.29
N THR A 197 -7.37 5.23 -0.39
CA THR A 197 -7.40 4.51 0.89
C THR A 197 -8.50 5.11 1.79
N PRO A 198 -9.34 4.29 2.46
CA PRO A 198 -10.34 4.79 3.40
C PRO A 198 -9.66 5.50 4.57
N MET A 199 -10.11 6.72 4.91
CA MET A 199 -9.46 7.54 5.94
C MET A 199 -9.52 6.89 7.32
N GLY A 200 -10.63 6.25 7.67
CA GLY A 200 -10.74 5.56 8.96
C GLY A 200 -9.72 4.43 9.10
N PHE A 201 -9.47 3.71 8.00
CA PHE A 201 -8.43 2.69 7.97
C PHE A 201 -7.02 3.31 8.05
N ALA A 202 -6.76 4.41 7.32
CA ALA A 202 -5.47 5.10 7.37
C ALA A 202 -5.11 5.55 8.80
N ASP A 203 -6.06 6.16 9.51
CA ASP A 203 -5.90 6.58 10.91
C ASP A 203 -5.61 5.40 11.85
N ALA A 204 -6.38 4.33 11.70
CA ALA A 204 -6.22 3.12 12.51
C ALA A 204 -4.86 2.46 12.24
N PHE A 205 -4.44 2.40 10.98
CA PHE A 205 -3.15 1.84 10.58
C PHE A 205 -1.98 2.66 11.14
N TYR A 206 -2.06 4.00 11.07
CA TYR A 206 -1.09 4.90 11.71
C TYR A 206 -0.99 4.62 13.21
N LYS A 207 -2.10 4.66 13.94
CA LYS A 207 -2.16 4.42 15.40
C LYS A 207 -1.54 3.08 15.80
N ALA A 208 -1.67 2.06 14.96
CA ALA A 208 -1.07 0.75 15.21
C ALA A 208 0.45 0.69 14.94
N ASN A 209 0.97 1.49 14.00
CA ASN A 209 2.34 1.32 13.48
C ASN A 209 3.31 2.47 13.79
N HIS A 210 2.83 3.62 14.27
CA HIS A 210 3.69 4.80 14.52
C HIS A 210 4.59 4.71 15.77
N PHE A 211 4.31 3.76 16.69
CA PHE A 211 5.04 3.67 17.96
C PHE A 211 6.46 3.12 17.80
N THR A 212 7.43 3.99 18.00
CA THR A 212 8.86 3.77 17.74
C THR A 212 9.57 2.82 18.72
N HIS A 213 9.07 2.66 19.95
CA HIS A 213 9.77 1.88 20.99
C HIS A 213 9.78 0.38 20.70
N GLN A 214 8.68 -0.17 20.18
CA GLN A 214 8.60 -1.60 19.82
C GLN A 214 9.58 -1.96 18.70
N TRP A 215 9.73 -1.08 17.70
CA TRP A 215 10.58 -1.32 16.54
C TRP A 215 12.08 -1.07 16.81
N ARG A 216 12.42 -0.07 17.65
CA ARG A 216 13.80 0.16 18.09
C ARG A 216 14.36 -1.05 18.85
N LEU A 217 13.57 -1.69 19.70
CA LEU A 217 13.96 -2.92 20.42
C LEU A 217 14.17 -4.11 19.47
N ILE A 218 13.38 -4.21 18.40
CA ILE A 218 13.52 -5.27 17.39
C ILE A 218 14.82 -5.09 16.58
N ARG A 219 15.17 -3.87 16.15
CA ARG A 219 16.47 -3.59 15.48
C ARG A 219 17.66 -3.95 16.38
N ASN A 220 17.61 -3.58 17.67
CA ASN A 220 18.69 -3.88 18.61
C ASN A 220 18.85 -5.39 18.86
N ARG A 221 17.76 -6.16 18.94
CA ARG A 221 17.83 -7.63 19.11
C ARG A 221 18.37 -8.33 17.87
N ALA A 222 18.03 -7.85 16.66
CA ALA A 222 18.58 -8.40 15.42
C ALA A 222 20.08 -8.14 15.30
N PHE A 223 20.53 -6.92 15.58
CA PHE A 223 21.94 -6.53 15.60
C PHE A 223 22.77 -7.35 16.61
N LEU A 224 22.24 -7.54 17.83
CA LEU A 224 22.91 -8.36 18.86
C LEU A 224 23.00 -9.84 18.50
N ARG A 225 22.03 -10.39 17.75
CA ARG A 225 22.09 -11.78 17.26
C ARG A 225 23.17 -11.96 16.19
N THR A 226 23.38 -10.98 15.31
CA THR A 226 24.44 -11.05 14.28
C THR A 226 25.84 -11.02 14.91
N LEU A 227 26.03 -10.26 16.00
CA LEU A 227 27.29 -10.25 16.76
C LEU A 227 27.55 -11.54 17.55
N SER A 228 26.50 -12.27 17.91
CA SER A 228 26.57 -13.54 18.65
C SER A 228 26.89 -14.75 17.76
N ILE A 229 26.67 -14.67 16.45
CA ILE A 229 26.92 -15.77 15.50
C ILE A 229 28.38 -15.74 14.99
N ASN A 230 29.06 -14.60 15.16
CA ASN A 230 30.46 -14.40 14.79
C ASN A 230 31.44 -14.56 15.98
N LYS A 231 31.02 -15.27 17.04
CA LYS A 231 31.87 -15.72 18.15
C LYS A 231 31.82 -17.24 18.21
#